data_AF-A0A966WWM1-F1
#
_entry.id   AF-A0A966WWM1-F1
#
_cell.length_a   1.000
_cell.length_b   1.000
_cell.length_c   1.000
_cell.angle_alpha   90.00
_cell.angle_beta   90.00
_cell.angle_gamma   90.00
#
_symmetry.space_group_name_H-M   'P 1'
#
loop_
_entity.id
_entity.type
_entity.pdbx_description
1 polymer ?
#
loop_
_entity_poly.entity_id
_entity_poly.type
_entity_poly.pdbx_seq_one_letter_code
_entity_poly.pdbx_strand_id
1 'polypeptide(L)'
;MATDPSTVAVAQAAQQIALQMLEERGRGAVLVGVARVDAALEHLLQAVMTPAPAKGDGLFLPDRPLGSLGAKVALARRLGLIDEPVERALNTLRKLRNAFAHSAESASLADPAHSSRLAEVYADARANPLWAVLEPLLAEQVSLDPALRDYILLITILVAFLEAIAQQLTPFQPPVVMRFSAVSRA
;
A
#
# COMPACT_ATOMS: atom_id res chain seq x y z
N MET A 1 -17.47 5.94 24.07
CA MET A 1 -16.15 6.01 23.39
C MET A 1 -16.38 6.80 22.12
N ALA A 2 -16.03 8.09 22.11
CA ALA A 2 -16.17 8.91 20.91
C ALA A 2 -15.14 8.41 19.88
N THR A 3 -15.59 7.93 18.73
CA THR A 3 -14.71 7.53 17.63
C THR A 3 -13.93 8.76 17.16
N ASP A 4 -12.60 8.69 17.25
CA ASP A 4 -11.68 9.72 16.77
C ASP A 4 -12.02 10.07 15.30
N PRO A 5 -12.18 11.34 14.93
CA PRO A 5 -12.36 11.78 13.54
C PRO A 5 -11.36 11.16 12.56
N SER A 6 -10.12 10.91 13.00
CA SER A 6 -9.10 10.24 12.19
C SER A 6 -9.52 8.80 11.82
N THR A 7 -10.12 8.08 12.77
CA THR A 7 -10.56 6.69 12.59
C THR A 7 -11.77 6.60 11.66
N VAL A 8 -12.68 7.58 11.73
CA VAL A 8 -13.84 7.65 10.84
C VAL A 8 -13.41 7.92 9.40
N ALA A 9 -12.49 8.86 9.18
CA ALA A 9 -11.97 9.18 7.85
C ALA A 9 -11.25 7.98 7.21
N VAL A 10 -10.43 7.27 7.99
CA VAL A 10 -9.76 6.03 7.54
C VAL A 10 -10.78 4.97 7.16
N ALA A 11 -11.82 4.76 7.96
CA ALA A 11 -12.85 3.77 7.67
C ALA A 11 -13.66 4.10 6.39
N GLN A 12 -13.99 5.37 6.17
CA GLN A 12 -14.69 5.83 4.95
C GLN A 12 -13.82 5.65 3.71
N ALA A 13 -12.55 6.05 3.77
CA ALA A 13 -11.60 5.85 2.68
C ALA A 13 -11.44 4.36 2.37
N ALA A 14 -11.30 3.53 3.40
CA ALA A 14 -11.19 2.09 3.27
C ALA A 14 -12.44 1.47 2.60
N GLN A 15 -13.64 1.89 3.00
CA GLN A 15 -14.87 1.44 2.35
C GLN A 15 -14.89 1.80 0.86
N GLN A 16 -14.52 3.03 0.49
CA GLN A 16 -14.48 3.45 -0.90
C GLN A 16 -13.46 2.64 -1.72
N ILE A 17 -12.27 2.38 -1.17
CA ILE A 17 -11.25 1.56 -1.83
C ILE A 17 -11.77 0.13 -2.05
N ALA A 18 -12.40 -0.46 -1.04
CA ALA A 18 -12.98 -1.80 -1.13
C ALA A 18 -14.04 -1.88 -2.25
N LEU A 19 -14.94 -0.91 -2.33
CA LEU A 19 -15.95 -0.83 -3.40
C LEU A 19 -15.33 -0.76 -4.79
N GLN A 20 -14.31 0.07 -4.98
CA GLN A 20 -13.61 0.17 -6.27
C GLN A 20 -12.88 -1.12 -6.64
N MET A 21 -12.35 -1.84 -5.65
CA MET A 21 -11.70 -3.13 -5.87
C MET A 21 -12.68 -4.24 -6.27
N LEU A 22 -13.96 -4.14 -5.91
CA LEU A 22 -15.00 -5.10 -6.31
C LEU A 22 -15.37 -5.04 -7.80
N GLU A 23 -15.10 -3.91 -8.44
CA GLU A 23 -15.30 -3.75 -9.88
C GLU A 23 -14.29 -4.61 -10.69
N GLU A 24 -13.16 -4.94 -10.08
CA GLU A 24 -12.09 -5.73 -10.67
C GLU A 24 -12.30 -7.24 -10.52
N ARG A 25 -11.85 -8.03 -11.51
CA ARG A 25 -11.98 -9.49 -11.48
C ARG A 25 -10.71 -10.22 -11.92
N GLY A 26 -10.52 -11.44 -11.41
CA GLY A 26 -9.44 -12.34 -11.80
C GLY A 26 -8.06 -11.67 -11.71
N ARG A 27 -7.30 -11.74 -12.81
CA ARG A 27 -5.97 -11.12 -12.91
C ARG A 27 -6.00 -9.59 -12.74
N GLY A 28 -7.06 -8.92 -13.21
CA GLY A 28 -7.21 -7.46 -13.12
C GLY A 28 -7.16 -6.97 -11.67
N ALA A 29 -7.90 -7.65 -10.78
CA ALA A 29 -7.94 -7.31 -9.36
C ALA A 29 -6.55 -7.33 -8.71
N VAL A 30 -5.72 -8.34 -9.03
CA VAL A 30 -4.36 -8.42 -8.48
C VAL A 30 -3.49 -7.28 -8.99
N LEU A 31 -3.48 -7.03 -10.31
CA LEU A 31 -2.64 -5.99 -10.89
C LEU A 31 -3.04 -4.59 -10.41
N VAL A 32 -4.34 -4.30 -10.39
CA VAL A 32 -4.89 -3.02 -9.93
C VAL A 32 -4.66 -2.84 -8.43
N GLY A 33 -4.88 -3.88 -7.62
CA GLY A 33 -4.63 -3.81 -6.18
C GLY A 33 -3.18 -3.47 -5.84
N VAL A 34 -2.21 -4.14 -6.49
CA VAL A 34 -0.79 -3.83 -6.25
C VAL A 34 -0.40 -2.46 -6.81
N ALA A 35 -0.99 -2.02 -7.92
CA ALA A 35 -0.76 -0.67 -8.44
C ALA A 35 -1.25 0.43 -7.47
N ARG A 36 -2.40 0.22 -6.81
CA ARG A 36 -2.92 1.13 -5.78
C ARG A 36 -2.00 1.21 -4.56
N VAL A 37 -1.51 0.06 -4.09
CA VAL A 37 -0.54 0.02 -2.99
C VAL A 37 0.77 0.72 -3.38
N ASP A 38 1.24 0.54 -4.61
CA ASP A 38 2.45 1.18 -5.11
C ASP A 38 2.34 2.71 -5.21
N ALA A 39 1.15 3.21 -5.57
CA ALA A 39 0.84 4.64 -5.57
C ALA A 39 0.74 5.20 -4.15
N ALA A 40 0.05 4.51 -3.23
CA ALA A 40 -0.06 4.95 -1.84
C ALA A 40 1.30 4.99 -1.13
N LEU A 41 2.19 4.02 -1.43
CA LEU A 41 3.56 4.02 -0.91
C LEU A 41 4.40 5.17 -1.47
N GLU A 42 4.15 5.55 -2.73
CA GLU A 42 4.77 6.72 -3.33
C GLU A 42 4.32 8.02 -2.67
N HIS A 43 3.02 8.18 -2.42
CA HIS A 43 2.49 9.32 -1.65
C HIS A 43 3.11 9.40 -0.25
N LEU A 44 3.26 8.26 0.44
CA LEU A 44 3.92 8.19 1.75
C LEU A 44 5.37 8.70 1.69
N LEU A 45 6.13 8.30 0.65
CA LEU A 45 7.50 8.76 0.46
C LEU A 45 7.55 10.26 0.10
N GLN A 46 6.68 10.73 -0.79
CA GLN A 46 6.58 12.13 -1.16
C GLN A 46 6.25 13.02 0.03
N ALA A 47 5.41 12.56 0.96
CA ALA A 47 5.02 13.31 2.16
C ALA A 47 6.21 13.66 3.09
N VAL A 48 7.30 12.87 3.06
CA VAL A 48 8.51 13.15 3.83
C VAL A 48 9.64 13.78 3.01
N MET A 49 9.46 13.90 1.70
CA MET A 49 10.43 14.53 0.81
C MET A 49 10.16 16.03 0.69
N THR A 50 11.20 16.80 0.37
CA THR A 50 11.02 18.19 -0.08
C THR A 50 10.12 18.19 -1.32
N PRO A 51 9.16 19.13 -1.44
CA PRO A 51 8.26 19.20 -2.59
C PRO A 51 9.02 19.18 -3.92
N ALA A 52 8.54 18.37 -4.87
CA ALA A 52 9.12 18.29 -6.19
C ALA A 52 9.01 19.64 -6.92
N PRO A 53 9.96 19.96 -7.83
CA PRO A 53 9.86 21.15 -8.66
C PRO A 53 8.60 21.11 -9.55
N ALA A 54 8.11 22.27 -9.98
CA ALA A 54 6.84 22.43 -10.70
C ALA A 54 6.70 21.61 -12.00
N LYS A 55 7.79 21.03 -12.53
CA LYS A 55 7.79 20.16 -13.71
C LYS A 55 7.46 18.68 -13.38
N GLY A 56 7.11 18.38 -12.13
CA GLY A 56 6.77 17.05 -11.66
C GLY A 56 7.93 16.32 -10.98
N ASP A 57 7.63 15.18 -10.37
CA ASP A 57 8.60 14.36 -9.67
C ASP A 57 9.16 13.25 -10.58
N GLY A 58 10.33 13.51 -11.17
CA GLY A 58 11.03 12.55 -12.00
C GLY A 58 11.61 11.36 -11.23
N LEU A 59 11.59 11.35 -9.89
CA LEU A 59 12.22 10.29 -9.08
C LEU A 59 11.49 8.95 -9.17
N PHE A 60 10.18 9.00 -9.36
CA PHE A 60 9.26 7.86 -9.33
C PHE A 60 8.85 7.35 -10.72
N LEU A 61 9.30 7.99 -11.80
CA LEU A 61 9.05 7.50 -13.15
C LEU A 61 9.68 6.12 -13.35
N PRO A 62 9.15 5.31 -14.29
CA PRO A 62 9.80 4.05 -14.67
C PRO A 62 11.29 4.23 -15.00
N ASP A 63 12.10 3.23 -14.64
CA ASP A 63 13.56 3.22 -14.80
C ASP A 63 14.34 4.31 -14.03
N ARG A 64 13.68 4.99 -13.09
CA ARG A 64 14.30 5.95 -12.16
C ARG A 64 14.55 5.31 -10.79
N PRO A 65 15.34 5.93 -9.90
CA PRO A 65 15.76 5.31 -8.64
C PRO A 65 14.61 4.77 -7.78
N LEU A 66 13.45 5.44 -7.75
CA LEU A 66 12.25 4.98 -7.04
C LEU A 66 11.12 4.55 -7.98
N GLY A 67 11.43 4.25 -9.24
CA GLY A 67 10.45 3.79 -10.24
C GLY A 67 9.93 2.37 -10.04
N SER A 68 10.49 1.61 -9.09
CA SER A 68 10.02 0.26 -8.78
C SER A 68 9.48 0.15 -7.36
N LEU A 69 8.40 -0.63 -7.20
CA LEU A 69 7.83 -0.96 -5.88
C LEU A 69 8.89 -1.48 -4.90
N GLY A 70 9.84 -2.30 -5.36
CA GLY A 70 10.90 -2.82 -4.49
C GLY A 70 11.82 -1.72 -3.94
N ALA A 71 12.19 -0.75 -4.77
CA ALA A 71 13.01 0.38 -4.33
C ALA A 71 12.25 1.28 -3.35
N LYS A 72 10.96 1.54 -3.60
CA LYS A 72 10.09 2.29 -2.68
C LYS A 72 9.97 1.59 -1.33
N VAL A 73 9.72 0.28 -1.30
CA VAL A 73 9.64 -0.51 -0.06
C VAL A 73 10.94 -0.44 0.74
N ALA A 74 12.09 -0.65 0.09
CA ALA A 74 13.38 -0.60 0.74
C ALA A 74 13.66 0.78 1.36
N LEU A 75 13.36 1.85 0.63
CA LEU A 75 13.53 3.21 1.15
C LEU A 75 12.57 3.49 2.32
N ALA A 76 11.29 3.17 2.18
CA ALA A 76 10.29 3.38 3.23
C ALA A 76 10.68 2.67 4.54
N ARG A 77 11.17 1.42 4.45
CA ARG A 77 11.67 0.68 5.62
C ARG A 77 12.87 1.37 6.26
N ARG A 78 13.85 1.79 5.45
CA ARG A 78 15.07 2.46 5.93
C ARG A 78 14.81 3.82 6.57
N LEU A 79 13.75 4.51 6.15
CA LEU A 79 13.27 5.75 6.75
C LEU A 79 12.40 5.51 7.99
N GLY A 80 12.06 4.25 8.32
CA GLY A 80 11.20 3.92 9.46
C GLY A 80 9.72 4.25 9.25
N LEU A 81 9.28 4.45 8.01
CA LEU A 81 7.88 4.77 7.68
C LEU A 81 6.98 3.54 7.71
N ILE A 82 7.58 2.36 7.54
CA ILE A 82 6.91 1.07 7.62
C ILE A 82 7.73 0.13 8.50
N ASP A 83 7.06 -0.83 9.14
CA ASP A 83 7.68 -1.88 9.94
C ASP A 83 7.93 -3.16 9.11
N GLU A 84 8.46 -4.19 9.78
CA GLU A 84 8.82 -5.46 9.13
C GLU A 84 7.59 -6.23 8.61
N PRO A 85 6.47 -6.37 9.35
CA PRO A 85 5.25 -6.97 8.81
C PRO A 85 4.74 -6.28 7.54
N VAL A 86 4.72 -4.95 7.52
CA VAL A 86 4.29 -4.20 6.32
C VAL A 86 5.28 -4.39 5.17
N GLU A 87 6.59 -4.34 5.41
CA GLU A 87 7.60 -4.63 4.38
C GLU A 87 7.44 -6.04 3.77
N ARG A 88 7.17 -7.05 4.61
CA ARG A 88 6.90 -8.43 4.17
C ARG A 88 5.64 -8.49 3.32
N ALA A 89 4.57 -7.82 3.71
CA ALA A 89 3.33 -7.75 2.94
C ALA A 89 3.56 -7.15 1.55
N LEU A 90 4.22 -5.98 1.48
CA LEU A 90 4.49 -5.28 0.21
C LEU A 90 5.40 -6.10 -0.71
N ASN A 91 6.43 -6.76 -0.17
CA ASN A 91 7.27 -7.66 -0.95
C ASN A 91 6.54 -8.91 -1.45
N THR A 92 5.58 -9.42 -0.66
CA THR A 92 4.72 -10.53 -1.07
C THR A 92 3.80 -10.13 -2.21
N LEU A 93 3.16 -8.96 -2.12
CA LEU A 93 2.34 -8.38 -3.19
C LEU A 93 3.14 -8.13 -4.47
N ARG A 94 4.37 -7.64 -4.36
CA ARG A 94 5.27 -7.49 -5.52
C ARG A 94 5.53 -8.82 -6.23
N LYS A 95 5.84 -9.88 -5.47
CA LYS A 95 6.05 -11.24 -6.03
C LYS A 95 4.77 -11.79 -6.65
N LEU A 96 3.61 -11.55 -6.01
CA LEU A 96 2.30 -11.97 -6.49
C LEU A 96 1.96 -11.29 -7.82
N ARG A 97 2.08 -9.95 -7.91
CA ARG A 97 1.87 -9.20 -9.16
C ARG A 97 2.74 -9.74 -10.29
N ASN A 98 4.02 -9.99 -10.03
CA ASN A 98 4.93 -10.51 -11.05
C ASN A 98 4.50 -11.90 -11.54
N ALA A 99 4.04 -12.77 -10.65
CA ALA A 99 3.52 -14.09 -11.04
C ALA A 99 2.27 -13.95 -11.94
N PHE A 100 1.32 -13.11 -11.54
CA PHE A 100 0.10 -12.84 -12.33
C PHE A 100 0.37 -12.10 -13.65
N ALA A 101 1.43 -11.29 -13.71
CA ALA A 101 1.81 -10.58 -14.93
C ALA A 101 2.46 -11.50 -15.96
N HIS A 102 3.23 -12.49 -15.51
CA HIS A 102 3.99 -13.41 -16.36
C HIS A 102 3.32 -14.78 -16.58
N SER A 103 2.19 -15.07 -15.92
CA SER A 103 1.44 -16.31 -16.15
C SER A 103 0.75 -16.26 -17.52
N ALA A 104 1.10 -17.19 -18.41
CA ALA A 104 0.39 -17.42 -19.67
C ALA A 104 -0.96 -18.12 -19.44
N GLU A 105 -1.09 -18.86 -18.33
CA GLU A 105 -2.33 -19.51 -17.85
C GLU A 105 -3.06 -18.66 -16.79
N SER A 106 -4.29 -19.05 -16.47
CA SER A 106 -5.16 -18.38 -15.49
C SER A 106 -4.67 -18.60 -14.04
N ALA A 107 -3.74 -17.75 -13.59
CA ALA A 107 -3.29 -17.73 -12.18
C ALA A 107 -4.44 -17.38 -11.23
N SER A 108 -4.50 -18.05 -10.08
CA SER A 108 -5.55 -17.89 -9.07
C SER A 108 -4.97 -17.58 -7.69
N LEU A 109 -5.63 -16.71 -6.93
CA LEU A 109 -5.24 -16.42 -5.54
C LEU A 109 -5.34 -17.66 -4.63
N ALA A 110 -6.18 -18.62 -5.01
CA ALA A 110 -6.35 -19.88 -4.29
C ALA A 110 -5.20 -20.87 -4.53
N ASP A 111 -4.37 -20.68 -5.56
CA ASP A 111 -3.29 -21.60 -5.89
C ASP A 111 -2.31 -21.72 -4.70
N PRO A 112 -1.88 -22.94 -4.32
CA PRO A 112 -1.00 -23.15 -3.16
C PRO A 112 0.27 -22.29 -3.17
N ALA A 113 0.81 -22.03 -4.36
CA ALA A 113 1.99 -21.18 -4.54
C ALA A 113 1.77 -19.70 -4.14
N HIS A 114 0.51 -19.23 -4.19
CA HIS A 114 0.10 -17.87 -3.86
C HIS A 114 -0.47 -17.82 -2.43
N SER A 115 -1.42 -18.69 -2.11
CA SER A 115 -2.08 -18.73 -0.81
C SER A 115 -1.12 -19.01 0.35
N SER A 116 -0.15 -19.91 0.19
CA SER A 116 0.85 -20.18 1.22
C SER A 116 1.73 -18.96 1.54
N ARG A 117 2.04 -18.12 0.54
CA ARG A 117 2.82 -16.89 0.73
C ARG A 117 2.00 -15.79 1.40
N LEU A 118 0.70 -15.77 1.14
CA LEU A 118 -0.23 -14.78 1.70
C LEU A 118 -0.70 -15.14 3.11
N ALA A 119 -0.55 -16.39 3.54
CA ALA A 119 -1.07 -16.86 4.83
C ALA A 119 -0.62 -16.01 6.03
N GLU A 120 0.68 -15.73 6.15
CA GLU A 120 1.24 -14.90 7.23
C GLU A 120 0.76 -13.45 7.10
N VAL A 121 0.76 -12.90 5.88
CA VAL A 121 0.30 -11.53 5.61
C VAL A 121 -1.18 -11.35 5.96
N TYR A 122 -2.00 -12.36 5.68
CA TYR A 122 -3.41 -12.33 6.03
C TYR A 122 -3.65 -12.51 7.53
N ALA A 123 -2.79 -13.25 8.23
CA ALA A 123 -2.87 -13.32 9.69
C ALA A 123 -2.63 -11.94 10.31
N ASP A 124 -1.60 -11.21 9.84
CA ASP A 124 -1.32 -9.83 10.27
C ASP A 124 -2.50 -8.89 9.93
N ALA A 125 -3.03 -8.98 8.70
CA ALA A 125 -4.13 -8.13 8.25
C ALA A 125 -5.43 -8.37 9.04
N ARG A 126 -5.73 -9.62 9.41
CA ARG A 126 -6.92 -9.98 10.21
C ARG A 126 -6.87 -9.46 11.64
N ALA A 127 -5.69 -9.21 12.18
CA ALA A 127 -5.54 -8.56 13.48
C ALA A 127 -5.88 -7.06 13.44
N ASN A 128 -6.00 -6.47 12.25
CA ASN A 128 -6.36 -5.06 12.10
C ASN A 128 -7.86 -4.83 12.38
N PRO A 129 -8.26 -3.86 13.22
CA PRO A 129 -9.66 -3.58 13.51
C PRO A 129 -10.53 -3.26 12.29
N LEU A 130 -9.95 -2.66 11.24
CA LEU A 130 -10.68 -2.38 10.00
C LEU A 130 -11.13 -3.66 9.29
N TRP A 131 -10.43 -4.78 9.48
CA TRP A 131 -10.83 -6.06 8.89
C TRP A 131 -12.25 -6.44 9.34
N ALA A 132 -12.50 -6.42 10.65
CA ALA A 132 -13.79 -6.78 11.23
C ALA A 132 -14.93 -5.84 10.82
N VAL A 133 -14.61 -4.59 10.46
CA VAL A 133 -15.58 -3.60 9.98
C VAL A 133 -15.89 -3.82 8.49
N LEU A 134 -14.88 -4.09 7.67
CA LEU A 134 -15.02 -4.15 6.22
C LEU A 134 -15.49 -5.51 5.71
N GLU A 135 -15.12 -6.61 6.37
CA GLU A 135 -15.45 -7.97 5.93
C GLU A 135 -16.96 -8.19 5.77
N PRO A 136 -17.83 -7.81 6.73
CA PRO A 136 -19.28 -7.96 6.56
C PRO A 136 -19.82 -7.13 5.40
N LEU A 137 -19.33 -5.90 5.21
CA LEU A 137 -19.76 -5.01 4.13
C LEU A 137 -19.46 -5.59 2.75
N LEU A 138 -18.31 -6.24 2.61
CA LEU A 138 -17.92 -6.93 1.38
C LEU A 138 -18.74 -8.21 1.15
N ALA A 139 -19.06 -8.94 2.23
CA ALA A 139 -19.84 -10.17 2.15
C ALA A 139 -21.30 -9.93 1.72
N GLU A 140 -21.87 -8.76 2.03
CA GLU A 140 -23.25 -8.40 1.66
C GLU A 140 -23.41 -8.03 0.18
N GLN A 141 -22.34 -7.59 -0.49
CA GLN A 141 -22.46 -6.94 -1.80
C GLN A 141 -22.42 -7.93 -2.98
N VAL A 142 -21.68 -9.04 -2.89
CA VAL A 142 -21.54 -10.05 -3.96
C VAL A 142 -21.13 -11.41 -3.36
N SER A 143 -21.55 -12.53 -3.96
CA SER A 143 -20.95 -13.85 -3.72
C SER A 143 -19.50 -13.89 -4.26
N LEU A 144 -18.57 -13.29 -3.51
CA LEU A 144 -17.15 -13.24 -3.85
C LEU A 144 -16.46 -14.54 -3.48
N ASP A 145 -15.49 -14.94 -4.30
CA ASP A 145 -14.52 -15.95 -3.92
C ASP A 145 -13.79 -15.52 -2.63
N PRO A 146 -13.68 -16.38 -1.60
CA PRO A 146 -13.04 -16.01 -0.34
C PRO A 146 -11.60 -15.52 -0.49
N ALA A 147 -10.82 -16.08 -1.42
CA ALA A 147 -9.43 -15.66 -1.63
C ALA A 147 -9.36 -14.25 -2.23
N LEU A 148 -10.26 -13.92 -3.16
CA LEU A 148 -10.40 -12.56 -3.67
C LEU A 148 -10.87 -11.58 -2.58
N ARG A 149 -11.82 -11.96 -1.73
CA ARG A 149 -12.29 -11.12 -0.62
C ARG A 149 -11.16 -10.77 0.34
N ASP A 150 -10.40 -11.78 0.79
CA ASP A 150 -9.25 -11.59 1.67
C ASP A 150 -8.18 -10.67 1.04
N TYR A 151 -7.95 -10.84 -0.27
CA TYR A 151 -7.04 -9.99 -1.02
C TYR A 151 -7.51 -8.53 -1.08
N ILE A 152 -8.79 -8.30 -1.36
CA ILE A 152 -9.38 -6.95 -1.40
C ILE A 152 -9.24 -6.29 -0.02
N LEU A 153 -9.56 -7.01 1.06
CA LEU A 153 -9.40 -6.50 2.43
C LEU A 153 -7.96 -6.11 2.75
N LEU A 154 -6.99 -6.96 2.39
CA LEU A 154 -5.57 -6.68 2.56
C LEU A 154 -5.15 -5.39 1.81
N ILE A 155 -5.50 -5.29 0.53
CA ILE A 155 -5.18 -4.10 -0.29
C ILE A 155 -5.81 -2.85 0.31
N THR A 156 -7.08 -2.93 0.68
CA THR A 156 -7.82 -1.81 1.27
C THR A 156 -7.17 -1.32 2.56
N ILE A 157 -6.82 -2.23 3.48
CA ILE A 157 -6.15 -1.86 4.73
C ILE A 157 -4.81 -1.20 4.44
N LEU A 158 -3.97 -1.81 3.60
CA LEU A 158 -2.67 -1.23 3.27
C LEU A 158 -2.78 0.17 2.67
N VAL A 159 -3.64 0.36 1.66
CA VAL A 159 -3.82 1.66 1.01
C VAL A 159 -4.37 2.69 2.00
N ALA A 160 -5.40 2.35 2.78
CA ALA A 160 -6.02 3.27 3.72
C ALA A 160 -5.01 3.77 4.78
N PHE A 161 -4.18 2.88 5.33
CA PHE A 161 -3.17 3.26 6.32
C PHE A 161 -2.01 4.04 5.68
N LEU A 162 -1.51 3.64 4.51
CA LEU A 162 -0.44 4.37 3.82
C LEU A 162 -0.86 5.82 3.51
N GLU A 163 -2.07 6.01 2.98
CA GLU A 163 -2.62 7.35 2.68
C GLU A 163 -2.87 8.16 3.95
N ALA A 164 -3.45 7.55 4.99
CA ALA A 164 -3.72 8.25 6.24
C ALA A 164 -2.46 8.69 6.96
N ILE A 165 -1.39 7.89 6.90
CA ILE A 165 -0.08 8.28 7.44
C ILE A 165 0.52 9.38 6.56
N ALA A 166 0.48 9.24 5.24
CA ALA A 166 1.01 10.26 4.32
C ALA A 166 0.41 11.65 4.57
N GLN A 167 -0.90 11.72 4.85
CA GLN A 167 -1.60 12.99 5.17
C GLN A 167 -1.16 13.63 6.50
N GLN A 168 -0.56 12.86 7.40
CA GLN A 168 -0.10 13.32 8.71
C GLN A 168 1.41 13.62 8.75
N LEU A 169 2.15 13.15 7.75
CA LEU A 169 3.59 13.38 7.66
C LEU A 169 3.90 14.76 7.10
N THR A 170 5.06 15.27 7.47
CA THR A 170 5.64 16.50 6.92
C THR A 170 7.03 16.24 6.39
N PRO A 171 7.53 17.04 5.43
CA PRO A 171 8.87 16.88 4.88
C PRO A 171 9.96 16.85 5.95
N PHE A 172 10.87 15.90 5.84
CA PHE A 172 12.00 15.74 6.75
C PHE A 172 12.86 17.01 6.79
N GLN A 173 13.08 17.53 8.00
CA GLN A 173 13.95 18.68 8.24
C GLN A 173 15.27 18.21 8.88
N PRO A 174 16.36 18.06 8.11
CA PRO A 174 17.64 17.70 8.69
C PRO A 174 18.14 18.80 9.63
N PRO A 175 18.76 18.46 10.79
CA PRO A 175 19.23 19.46 11.75
C PRO A 175 20.36 20.34 11.20
N VAL A 176 21.04 19.87 10.15
CA VAL A 176 22.11 20.59 9.47
C VAL A 176 21.93 20.40 7.97
N VAL A 177 21.92 21.51 7.24
CA VAL A 177 21.87 21.52 5.78
C VAL A 177 23.22 22.00 5.24
N MET A 178 23.76 21.29 4.25
CA MET A 178 24.92 21.76 3.51
C MET A 178 24.54 23.01 2.72
N ARG A 179 25.24 24.14 2.95
CA ARG A 179 25.18 25.32 2.10
C ARG A 179 26.59 25.62 1.57
N PHE A 180 26.68 26.13 0.35
CA PHE A 180 27.97 26.52 -0.22
C PHE A 180 28.67 27.61 0.60
N SER A 181 27.90 28.48 1.26
CA SER A 181 28.42 29.61 2.02
C SER A 181 28.83 29.26 3.46
N ALA A 182 28.21 28.24 4.08
CA ALA A 182 28.49 27.83 5.45
C ALA A 182 27.82 26.50 5.80
N VAL A 183 28.30 25.85 6.86
CA VAL A 183 27.51 24.83 7.58
C VAL A 183 26.54 25.58 8.49
N SER A 184 25.25 25.41 8.28
CA SER A 184 24.21 26.07 9.06
C SER A 184 23.23 25.04 9.61
N ARG A 185 22.90 25.19 10.89
CA ARG A 185 21.77 24.46 11.48
C ARG A 185 20.46 24.98 10.88
N ALA A 186 19.55 24.08 10.57
CA ALA A 186 18.21 24.41 10.11
C ALA A 186 17.42 25.10 11.23
#